data_AF-A0A381P0K9-F1
#
_entry.id   AF-A0A381P0K9-F1
#
_cell.length_a   1.000
_cell.length_b   1.000
_cell.length_c   1.000
_cell.angle_alpha   90.00
_cell.angle_beta   90.00
_cell.angle_gamma   90.00
#
_symmetry.space_group_name_H-M   'P 1'
#
loop_
_entity.id
_entity.type
_entity.pdbx_description
1 polymer ?
#
loop_
_entity_poly.entity_id
_entity_poly.type
_entity_poly.pdbx_seq_one_letter_code
_entity_poly.pdbx_strand_id
1 'polypeptide(L)'
;VAETEETGEKEEAGKFGKAPDASLESIKKAPEETQQKYHSVSSKGDSLKILGAEVLSSSSKDDLKTKLPKAIVIKKNLKKDVEILYASFKEFEKTHSSPEEVNEFKQACNNVIRSAQKSHAEIKDKVYTIYDKKK
;
A
#
# COMPACT_ATOMS: atom_id res chain seq x y z
N VAL A 1 44.62 5.23 17.66
CA VAL A 1 44.20 6.32 16.75
C VAL A 1 44.58 5.93 15.34
N ALA A 2 43.58 5.62 14.52
CA ALA A 2 43.69 5.62 13.07
C ALA A 2 42.26 5.82 12.54
N GLU A 3 42.09 7.01 11.99
CA GLU A 3 40.93 7.63 11.38
C GLU A 3 40.71 7.04 9.99
N THR A 4 39.46 6.92 9.55
CA THR A 4 39.13 6.98 8.12
C THR A 4 37.76 7.63 8.00
N GLU A 5 37.79 8.80 7.40
CA GLU A 5 36.68 9.70 7.10
C GLU A 5 35.93 9.27 5.84
N GLU A 6 34.65 9.64 5.85
CA GLU A 6 33.80 10.04 4.74
C GLU A 6 33.47 9.05 3.60
N THR A 7 32.20 8.68 3.53
CA THR A 7 31.46 8.80 2.28
C THR A 7 30.07 9.32 2.59
N GLY A 8 29.83 10.58 2.23
CA GLY A 8 28.51 11.17 2.22
C GLY A 8 27.66 10.53 1.13
N GLU A 9 26.42 10.21 1.47
CA GLU A 9 25.33 10.21 0.51
C GLU A 9 24.13 10.89 1.19
N LYS A 10 23.89 12.11 0.72
CA LYS A 10 22.73 12.92 1.06
C LYS A 10 21.84 12.81 -0.15
N GLU A 11 20.66 12.20 -0.02
CA GLU A 11 19.48 12.64 -0.76
C GLU A 11 18.18 12.09 -0.16
N GLU A 12 17.20 12.98 -0.13
CA GLU A 12 15.90 12.89 0.54
C GLU A 12 15.05 11.69 0.12
N ALA A 13 14.60 10.90 1.09
CA ALA A 13 13.35 10.16 0.97
C ALA A 13 12.40 10.65 2.06
N GLY A 14 11.34 11.33 1.62
CA GLY A 14 10.33 11.97 2.45
C GLY A 14 9.79 11.10 3.59
N LYS A 15 9.95 11.64 4.79
CA LYS A 15 9.06 11.58 5.96
C LYS A 15 7.69 10.91 5.74
N PHE A 16 7.56 9.62 6.09
CA PHE A 16 6.33 9.05 6.65
C PHE A 16 6.73 8.02 7.72
N GLY A 17 6.17 8.16 8.92
CA GLY A 17 6.61 7.50 10.15
C GLY A 17 6.73 5.98 10.01
N LYS A 18 7.96 5.47 10.15
CA LYS A 18 8.24 4.04 10.18
C LYS A 18 8.04 3.56 11.62
N ALA A 19 6.87 3.00 11.92
CA ALA A 19 6.75 2.13 13.07
C ALA A 19 7.72 0.94 12.89
N PRO A 20 8.43 0.49 13.93
CA PRO A 20 9.20 -0.75 13.88
C PRO A 20 8.18 -1.91 13.90
N ASP A 21 7.65 -2.24 12.72
CA ASP A 21 6.66 -3.30 12.58
C ASP A 21 7.44 -4.61 12.36
N ALA A 22 7.35 -5.55 13.31
CA ALA A 22 7.96 -6.88 13.21
C ALA A 22 7.66 -7.57 11.86
N SER A 23 6.53 -7.22 11.22
CA SER A 23 6.19 -7.65 9.87
C SER A 23 7.28 -7.35 8.83
N LEU A 24 8.01 -6.24 8.93
CA LEU A 24 9.06 -5.85 7.96
C LEU A 24 10.28 -6.78 7.98
N GLU A 25 10.61 -7.39 9.11
CA GLU A 25 11.73 -8.34 9.18
C GLU A 25 11.40 -9.63 8.42
N SER A 26 10.16 -10.09 8.52
CA SER A 26 9.65 -11.26 7.81
C SER A 26 9.52 -11.00 6.30
N ILE A 27 9.27 -9.74 5.89
CA ILE A 27 9.34 -9.34 4.47
C ILE A 27 10.76 -9.45 3.92
N LYS A 28 11.77 -9.03 4.66
CA LYS A 28 13.18 -9.09 4.21
C LYS A 28 13.67 -10.51 3.92
N LYS A 29 12.97 -11.53 4.43
CA LYS A 29 13.30 -12.95 4.22
C LYS A 29 12.56 -13.57 3.04
N ALA A 30 11.57 -12.87 2.49
CA ALA A 30 10.96 -13.25 1.22
C ALA A 30 11.93 -13.03 0.05
N PRO A 31 11.77 -13.70 -1.10
CA PRO A 31 12.60 -13.45 -2.27
C PRO A 31 12.45 -11.98 -2.72
N GLU A 32 13.54 -11.40 -3.24
CA GLU A 32 13.63 -9.98 -3.60
C GLU A 32 12.48 -9.51 -4.50
N GLU A 33 12.08 -10.34 -5.46
CA GLU A 33 10.95 -10.05 -6.33
C GLU A 33 9.65 -9.87 -5.52
N THR A 34 9.38 -10.76 -4.57
CA THR A 34 8.20 -10.70 -3.68
C THR A 34 8.25 -9.48 -2.77
N GLN A 35 9.44 -9.11 -2.27
CA GLN A 35 9.63 -7.88 -1.50
C GLN A 35 9.30 -6.65 -2.32
N GLN A 36 9.82 -6.55 -3.56
CA GLN A 36 9.49 -5.44 -4.47
C GLN A 36 7.99 -5.37 -4.75
N LYS A 37 7.32 -6.52 -4.98
CA LYS A 37 5.86 -6.53 -5.17
C LYS A 37 5.14 -5.99 -3.93
N TYR A 38 5.55 -6.44 -2.73
CA TYR A 38 4.95 -5.97 -1.48
C TYR A 38 5.11 -4.46 -1.32
N HIS A 39 6.33 -3.94 -1.48
CA HIS A 39 6.59 -2.51 -1.34
C HIS A 39 5.83 -1.68 -2.38
N SER A 40 5.69 -2.18 -3.61
CA SER A 40 4.86 -1.54 -4.64
C SER A 40 3.39 -1.47 -4.23
N VAL A 41 2.82 -2.58 -3.74
CA VAL A 41 1.44 -2.64 -3.24
C VAL A 41 1.24 -1.74 -2.03
N SER A 42 2.17 -1.77 -1.06
CA SER A 42 2.11 -0.93 0.13
C SER A 42 2.13 0.56 -0.23
N SER A 43 3.10 1.00 -1.03
CA SER A 43 3.22 2.40 -1.45
C SER A 43 1.98 2.90 -2.21
N LYS A 44 1.43 2.06 -3.10
CA LYS A 44 0.17 2.38 -3.79
C LYS A 44 -1.04 2.37 -2.85
N GLY A 45 -1.04 1.51 -1.83
CA GLY A 45 -2.03 1.50 -0.76
C GLY A 45 -2.03 2.80 0.04
N ASP A 46 -0.86 3.30 0.43
CA ASP A 46 -0.70 4.61 1.09
C ASP A 46 -1.16 5.75 0.19
N SER A 47 -0.80 5.72 -1.10
CA SER A 47 -1.25 6.71 -2.08
C SER A 47 -2.78 6.72 -2.21
N LEU A 48 -3.42 5.54 -2.22
CA LEU A 48 -4.88 5.40 -2.24
C LEU A 48 -5.50 5.95 -0.95
N LYS A 49 -4.86 5.77 0.21
CA LYS A 49 -5.33 6.31 1.48
C LYS A 49 -5.29 7.84 1.50
N ILE A 50 -4.20 8.44 1.00
CA ILE A 50 -4.05 9.90 0.91
C ILE A 50 -5.09 10.48 -0.05
N LEU A 51 -5.17 9.96 -1.28
CA LEU A 51 -6.19 10.39 -2.25
C LEU A 51 -7.60 10.10 -1.75
N GLY A 52 -7.79 9.01 -1.02
CA GLY A 52 -9.04 8.68 -0.36
C GLY A 52 -9.45 9.76 0.62
N ALA A 53 -8.56 10.20 1.51
CA ALA A 53 -8.80 11.30 2.42
C ALA A 53 -9.12 12.62 1.68
N GLU A 54 -8.45 12.89 0.56
CA GLU A 54 -8.76 14.06 -0.28
C GLU A 54 -10.16 14.00 -0.89
N VAL A 55 -10.60 12.82 -1.34
CA VAL A 55 -11.94 12.58 -1.87
C VAL A 55 -13.00 12.62 -0.77
N LEU A 56 -12.68 12.10 0.43
CA LEU A 56 -13.56 12.17 1.61
C LEU A 56 -13.76 13.60 2.09
N SER A 57 -12.73 14.43 1.95
CA SER A 57 -12.75 15.87 2.25
C SER A 57 -13.44 16.70 1.17
N SER A 58 -13.76 16.12 0.01
CA SER A 58 -14.52 16.81 -1.02
C SER A 58 -15.96 17.06 -0.56
N SER A 59 -16.38 18.32 -0.67
CA SER A 59 -17.76 18.76 -0.33
C SER A 59 -18.65 18.92 -1.56
N SER A 60 -18.05 18.91 -2.76
CA SER A 60 -18.72 19.28 -4.00
C SER A 60 -18.44 18.28 -5.11
N LYS A 61 -19.37 18.23 -6.07
CA LYS A 61 -19.30 17.33 -7.23
C LYS A 61 -18.07 17.62 -8.11
N ASP A 62 -17.69 18.89 -8.25
CA ASP A 62 -16.55 19.33 -9.06
C ASP A 62 -15.20 18.95 -8.44
N ASP A 63 -15.09 19.01 -7.11
CA ASP A 63 -13.92 18.53 -6.37
C ASP A 63 -13.75 17.01 -6.52
N LEU A 64 -14.87 16.28 -6.49
CA LEU A 64 -14.91 14.86 -6.80
C LEU A 64 -14.50 14.56 -8.25
N LYS A 65 -14.94 15.33 -9.24
CA LYS A 65 -14.59 15.09 -10.66
C LYS A 65 -13.08 15.17 -10.92
N THR A 66 -12.33 15.95 -10.15
CA THR A 66 -10.87 16.08 -10.33
C THR A 66 -10.09 15.02 -9.55
N LYS A 67 -10.56 14.66 -8.35
CA LYS A 67 -9.86 13.73 -7.44
C LYS A 67 -10.24 12.27 -7.64
N LEU A 68 -11.51 11.98 -7.94
CA LEU A 68 -12.02 10.62 -8.12
C LEU A 68 -11.33 9.84 -9.25
N PRO A 69 -11.05 10.42 -10.43
CA PRO A 69 -10.34 9.72 -11.50
C PRO A 69 -8.95 9.25 -11.04
N LYS A 70 -8.23 10.08 -10.28
CA LYS A 70 -6.91 9.73 -9.72
C LYS A 70 -7.03 8.53 -8.76
N ALA A 71 -7.97 8.58 -7.83
CA ALA A 71 -8.23 7.49 -6.90
C ALA A 71 -8.63 6.18 -7.62
N ILE A 72 -9.44 6.27 -8.68
CA ILE A 72 -9.84 5.12 -9.51
C ILE A 72 -8.64 4.50 -10.22
N VAL A 73 -7.75 5.33 -10.79
CA VAL A 73 -6.53 4.85 -11.46
C VAL A 73 -5.61 4.14 -10.46
N ILE A 74 -5.34 4.73 -9.29
CA ILE A 74 -4.51 4.07 -8.27
C ILE A 74 -5.15 2.75 -7.82
N LYS A 75 -6.46 2.73 -7.54
CA LYS A 75 -7.18 1.51 -7.18
C LYS A 75 -7.07 0.43 -8.25
N LYS A 76 -7.23 0.79 -9.53
CA LYS A 76 -7.16 -0.16 -10.65
C LYS A 76 -5.77 -0.77 -10.78
N ASN A 77 -4.71 0.01 -10.56
CA ASN A 77 -3.34 -0.49 -10.50
C ASN A 77 -3.15 -1.38 -9.28
N LEU A 78 -3.53 -0.91 -8.09
CA LEU A 78 -3.41 -1.65 -6.84
C LEU A 78 -4.08 -3.04 -6.91
N LYS A 79 -5.25 -3.15 -7.54
CA LYS A 79 -5.89 -4.46 -7.76
C LYS A 79 -4.96 -5.43 -8.51
N LYS A 80 -4.37 -4.99 -9.62
CA LYS A 80 -3.44 -5.81 -10.40
C LYS A 80 -2.18 -6.15 -9.61
N ASP A 81 -1.63 -5.17 -8.89
CA ASP A 81 -0.43 -5.38 -8.07
C ASP A 81 -0.70 -6.37 -6.92
N VAL A 82 -1.89 -6.35 -6.32
CA VAL A 82 -2.31 -7.33 -5.31
C VAL A 82 -2.44 -8.73 -5.91
N GLU A 83 -2.98 -8.86 -7.12
CA GLU A 83 -3.04 -10.16 -7.82
C GLU A 83 -1.64 -10.73 -8.08
N ILE A 84 -0.69 -9.87 -8.49
CA ILE A 84 0.71 -10.24 -8.69
C ILE A 84 1.37 -10.62 -7.35
N LEU A 85 1.18 -9.81 -6.30
CA LEU A 85 1.70 -10.08 -4.96
C LEU A 85 1.19 -11.42 -4.42
N TYR A 86 -0.08 -11.75 -4.66
CA TYR A 86 -0.65 -13.02 -4.24
C TYR A 86 -0.06 -14.21 -5.01
N ALA A 87 0.23 -14.06 -6.30
CA ALA A 87 0.94 -15.07 -7.07
C ALA A 87 2.35 -15.31 -6.50
N SER A 88 3.12 -14.24 -6.29
CA SER A 88 4.45 -14.32 -5.68
C SER A 88 4.41 -14.90 -4.26
N PHE A 89 3.39 -14.55 -3.46
CA PHE A 89 3.17 -15.15 -2.14
C PHE A 89 2.95 -16.66 -2.22
N LYS A 90 2.17 -17.16 -3.18
CA LYS A 90 1.97 -18.61 -3.35
C LYS A 90 3.26 -19.34 -3.71
N GLU A 91 4.15 -18.70 -4.46
CA GLU A 91 5.46 -19.27 -4.75
C GLU A 91 6.35 -19.28 -3.51
N PHE A 92 6.33 -18.20 -2.74
CA PHE A 92 7.02 -18.12 -1.44
C PHE A 92 6.52 -19.17 -0.46
N GLU A 93 5.20 -19.35 -0.30
CA GLU A 93 4.58 -20.37 0.55
C GLU A 93 5.00 -21.80 0.16
N LYS A 94 5.24 -22.06 -1.13
CA LYS A 94 5.69 -23.38 -1.62
C LYS A 94 7.18 -23.63 -1.41
N THR A 95 7.98 -22.58 -1.50
CA THR A 95 9.46 -22.68 -1.54
C THR A 95 10.10 -22.45 -0.17
N HIS A 96 9.39 -21.79 0.75
CA HIS A 96 9.91 -21.45 2.07
C HIS A 96 9.46 -22.47 3.11
N SER A 97 10.41 -22.98 3.89
CA SER A 97 10.17 -24.05 4.85
C SER A 97 9.62 -23.58 6.20
N SER A 98 9.59 -22.27 6.45
CA SER A 98 9.20 -21.68 7.73
C SER A 98 7.73 -21.21 7.71
N PRO A 99 6.80 -21.94 8.35
CA PRO A 99 5.38 -21.60 8.32
C PRO A 99 5.06 -20.30 9.07
N GLU A 100 5.86 -19.95 10.09
CA GLU A 100 5.70 -18.72 10.86
C GLU A 100 5.97 -17.50 9.98
N GLU A 101 7.08 -17.50 9.25
CA GLU A 101 7.50 -16.39 8.39
C GLU A 101 6.55 -16.21 7.20
N VAL A 102 6.09 -17.31 6.62
CA VAL A 102 5.06 -17.31 5.58
C VAL A 102 3.76 -16.70 6.12
N ASN A 103 3.36 -17.06 7.34
CA ASN A 103 2.15 -16.52 7.97
C ASN A 103 2.28 -15.03 8.32
N GLU A 104 3.43 -14.58 8.82
CA GLU A 104 3.69 -13.15 9.07
C GLU A 104 3.63 -12.33 7.78
N PHE A 105 4.30 -12.80 6.72
CA PHE A 105 4.25 -12.14 5.42
C PHE A 105 2.82 -12.10 4.86
N LYS A 106 2.06 -13.19 5.02
CA LYS A 106 0.63 -13.24 4.67
C LYS A 106 -0.18 -12.21 5.44
N GLN A 107 0.07 -12.05 6.75
CA GLN A 107 -0.62 -11.04 7.56
C GLN A 107 -0.28 -9.62 7.10
N ALA A 108 1.00 -9.34 6.81
CA ALA A 108 1.43 -8.06 6.26
C ALA A 108 0.68 -7.73 4.96
N CYS A 109 0.65 -8.68 4.01
CA CYS A 109 -0.09 -8.53 2.75
C CYS A 109 -1.58 -8.27 3.00
N ASN A 110 -2.21 -9.06 3.89
CA ASN A 110 -3.62 -8.90 4.23
C ASN A 110 -3.94 -7.55 4.86
N ASN A 111 -3.05 -7.01 5.70
CA ASN A 111 -3.24 -5.70 6.30
C ASN A 111 -3.27 -4.58 5.26
N VAL A 112 -2.33 -4.61 4.29
CA VAL A 112 -2.32 -3.64 3.19
C VAL A 112 -3.60 -3.75 2.34
N ILE A 113 -4.01 -4.98 2.00
CA ILE A 113 -5.24 -5.22 1.22
C ILE A 113 -6.48 -4.72 1.97
N ARG A 114 -6.60 -5.03 3.27
CA ARG A 114 -7.73 -4.56 4.11
C ARG A 114 -7.78 -3.04 4.20
N SER A 115 -6.63 -2.38 4.38
CA SER A 115 -6.55 -0.92 4.43
C SER A 115 -7.04 -0.28 3.12
N ALA A 116 -6.63 -0.86 1.99
CA ALA A 116 -7.07 -0.41 0.66
C ALA A 116 -8.57 -0.65 0.41
N GLN A 117 -9.09 -1.81 0.83
CA GLN A 117 -10.52 -2.13 0.74
C GLN A 117 -11.37 -1.18 1.59
N LYS A 118 -10.93 -0.87 2.81
CA LYS A 118 -11.58 0.10 3.69
C LYS A 118 -11.63 1.48 3.03
N SER A 119 -10.49 1.99 2.57
CA SER A 119 -10.40 3.28 1.87
C SER A 119 -11.34 3.32 0.65
N HIS A 120 -11.43 2.22 -0.11
CA HIS A 120 -12.35 2.12 -1.24
C HIS A 120 -13.82 2.16 -0.81
N ALA A 121 -14.20 1.48 0.26
CA ALA A 121 -15.57 1.51 0.77
C ALA A 121 -15.97 2.92 1.21
N GLU A 122 -15.08 3.63 1.91
CA GLU A 122 -15.31 5.01 2.34
C GLU A 122 -15.43 5.97 1.14
N ILE A 123 -14.54 5.87 0.14
CA ILE A 123 -14.63 6.66 -1.09
C ILE A 123 -15.96 6.39 -1.82
N LYS A 124 -16.35 5.11 -1.93
CA LYS A 124 -17.61 4.73 -2.58
C LYS A 124 -18.79 5.37 -1.85
N ASP A 125 -18.86 5.24 -0.53
CA ASP A 125 -19.94 5.80 0.29
C ASP A 125 -20.06 7.32 0.14
N LYS A 126 -18.93 8.04 0.18
CA LYS A 126 -18.90 9.49 -0.05
C LYS A 126 -19.38 9.88 -1.44
N VAL A 127 -18.94 9.17 -2.48
CA VAL A 127 -19.37 9.40 -3.86
C VAL A 127 -20.88 9.21 -3.97
N TYR A 128 -21.42 8.12 -3.41
CA TYR A 128 -22.86 7.90 -3.35
C TYR A 128 -23.55 9.04 -2.60
N THR A 129 -23.06 9.47 -1.45
CA THR A 129 -23.67 10.58 -0.69
C THR A 129 -23.73 11.89 -1.50
N ILE A 130 -22.70 12.21 -2.30
CA ILE A 130 -22.67 13.46 -3.08
C ILE A 130 -23.42 13.33 -4.42
N TYR A 131 -23.34 12.18 -5.10
CA TYR A 131 -23.97 11.96 -6.41
C TYR A 131 -25.42 11.48 -6.30
N ASP A 132 -25.71 10.60 -5.34
CA ASP A 132 -27.02 10.07 -5.00
C ASP A 132 -27.76 11.05 -4.07
N LYS A 133 -27.76 12.35 -4.45
CA LYS A 133 -28.86 13.25 -4.10
C LYS A 133 -30.15 12.74 -4.78
N LYS A 134 -30.58 11.52 -4.47
CA LYS A 134 -31.97 11.07 -4.52
C LYS A 134 -32.40 11.04 -3.05
N LYS A 135 -33.38 11.81 -2.62
CA LYS A 135 -34.44 12.51 -3.35
C LYS A 135 -35.01 13.55 -2.40
#